data_AF-A0A0P4VWU7-F1
#
_entry.id   AF-A0A0P4VWU7-F1
#
_cell.length_a   1.000
_cell.length_b   1.000
_cell.length_c   1.000
_cell.angle_alpha   90.00
_cell.angle_beta   90.00
_cell.angle_gamma   90.00
#
_symmetry.space_group_name_H-M   'P 1'
#
loop_
_entity.id
_entity.type
_entity.pdbx_description
1 polymer ?
#
loop_
_entity_poly.entity_id
_entity_poly.type
_entity_poly.pdbx_seq_one_letter_code
_entity_poly.pdbx_strand_id
1 'polypeptide(L)'
;MMKYLAAAKVLKKHKAQVDNVVFHLHYRVTFVIFIVSGALVTAKEFIGAPIECMSKTIPGKILNTFCFIMSTFSVPKHWDKPLGDGVAYPGVGHSEPDDEIVYHAYYQWVPFVLVLQAIMFYVPRYLWKNMEGGLFVTILAGLDKMTLDESSRHKKHKVLAQYMIKHLHMHMNWAIR
;
A
#
# COMPACT_ATOMS: atom_id res chain seq x y z
N MET A 1 28.07 30.20 -18.96
CA MET A 1 27.28 28.96 -18.82
C MET A 1 27.75 28.07 -17.64
N MET A 2 29.05 27.86 -17.40
CA MET A 2 29.54 26.97 -16.32
C MET A 2 29.27 27.45 -14.88
N LYS A 3 29.20 28.77 -14.60
CA LYS A 3 28.94 29.29 -13.25
C LYS A 3 27.54 28.96 -12.71
N TYR A 4 26.55 28.85 -13.59
CA TYR A 4 25.16 28.55 -13.22
C TYR A 4 24.93 27.07 -12.87
N LEU A 5 25.69 26.16 -13.49
CA LEU A 5 25.64 24.73 -13.15
C LEU A 5 26.26 24.44 -11.78
N ALA A 6 27.32 25.15 -11.41
CA ALA A 6 27.91 25.07 -10.07
C ALA A 6 26.93 25.57 -9.00
N ALA A 7 26.25 26.69 -9.24
CA ALA A 7 25.22 27.23 -8.36
C ALA A 7 24.00 26.28 -8.22
N ALA A 8 23.56 25.64 -9.31
CA ALA A 8 22.49 24.64 -9.28
C ALA A 8 22.88 23.38 -8.49
N LYS A 9 24.16 22.99 -8.51
CA LYS A 9 24.69 21.88 -7.70
C LYS A 9 24.78 22.23 -6.22
N VAL A 10 25.07 23.49 -5.89
CA VAL A 10 25.06 24.04 -4.52
C VAL A 10 23.62 24.20 -3.98
N LEU A 11 22.64 24.47 -4.84
CA LEU A 11 21.22 24.56 -4.48
C LEU A 11 20.51 23.20 -4.36
N LYS A 12 21.18 22.08 -4.64
CA LYS A 12 20.64 20.75 -4.36
C LYS A 12 20.71 20.52 -2.85
N LYS A 13 19.80 21.18 -2.12
CA LYS A 13 19.56 21.06 -0.69
C LYS A 13 19.52 19.57 -0.37
N HIS A 14 20.62 19.07 0.18
CA HIS A 14 20.71 17.67 0.58
C HIS A 14 19.73 17.55 1.75
N LYS A 15 18.53 17.05 1.46
CA LYS A 15 17.55 16.79 2.51
C LYS A 15 18.16 15.69 3.35
N ALA A 16 18.53 16.03 4.58
CA ALA A 16 18.89 15.04 5.59
C ALA A 16 17.81 13.95 5.60
N GLN A 17 18.18 12.73 5.20
CA GLN A 17 17.30 11.59 5.27
C GLN A 17 17.34 11.04 6.68
N VAL A 18 16.24 11.21 7.41
CA VAL A 18 16.04 10.62 8.74
C VAL A 18 15.73 9.11 8.62
N ASP A 19 15.28 8.66 7.45
CA ASP A 19 14.71 7.32 7.28
C ASP A 19 15.67 6.32 6.65
N ASN A 20 15.53 5.06 7.07
CA ASN A 20 16.17 3.91 6.45
C ASN A 20 15.47 3.54 5.12
N VAL A 21 16.23 2.93 4.21
CA VAL A 21 15.75 2.39 2.93
C VAL A 21 14.58 1.42 3.14
N VAL A 22 14.64 0.60 4.20
CA VAL A 22 13.56 -0.34 4.55
C VAL A 22 12.25 0.40 4.82
N PHE A 23 12.28 1.52 5.54
CA PHE A 23 11.08 2.31 5.77
C PHE A 23 10.56 2.93 4.48
N HIS A 24 11.45 3.45 3.63
CA HIS A 24 11.09 3.96 2.31
C HIS A 24 10.37 2.92 1.46
N LEU A 25 10.84 1.67 1.48
CA LEU A 25 10.19 0.58 0.78
C LEU A 25 8.76 0.37 1.31
N HIS A 26 8.59 0.31 2.63
CA HIS A 26 7.30 0.03 3.26
C HIS A 26 6.26 1.15 3.08
N TYR A 27 6.57 2.40 3.40
CA TYR A 27 5.53 3.45 3.35
C TYR A 27 5.34 4.02 1.93
N ARG A 28 6.33 3.89 1.05
CA ARG A 28 6.31 4.52 -0.28
C ARG A 28 6.07 3.50 -1.39
N VAL A 29 6.85 2.42 -1.44
CA VAL A 29 6.72 1.44 -2.53
C VAL A 29 5.49 0.58 -2.32
N THR A 30 5.30 0.00 -1.14
CA THR A 30 4.11 -0.80 -0.84
C THR A 30 2.82 0.00 -0.98
N PHE A 31 2.80 1.26 -0.54
CA PHE A 31 1.67 2.17 -0.77
C PHE A 31 1.32 2.32 -2.26
N VAL A 32 2.32 2.61 -3.09
CA VAL A 32 2.13 2.76 -4.54
C VAL A 32 1.64 1.45 -5.17
N ILE A 33 2.19 0.30 -4.76
CA ILE A 33 1.74 -1.01 -5.25
C ILE A 33 0.26 -1.19 -4.95
N PHE A 34 -0.19 -0.97 -3.72
CA PHE A 34 -1.59 -1.15 -3.35
C PHE A 34 -2.53 -0.18 -4.07
N ILE A 35 -2.13 1.09 -4.25
CA ILE A 35 -2.92 2.07 -5.00
C ILE A 35 -3.04 1.66 -6.47
N VAL A 36 -1.95 1.21 -7.10
CA VAL A 36 -1.98 0.75 -8.50
C VAL A 36 -2.83 -0.51 -8.64
N SER A 37 -2.66 -1.49 -7.75
CA SER A 37 -3.48 -2.71 -7.76
C SER A 37 -4.96 -2.39 -7.54
N GLY A 38 -5.28 -1.51 -6.58
CA GLY A 38 -6.65 -1.04 -6.36
C GLY A 38 -7.24 -0.37 -7.59
N ALA A 39 -6.48 0.53 -8.22
CA ALA A 39 -6.91 1.21 -9.46
C ALA A 39 -7.14 0.22 -10.61
N LEU A 40 -6.27 -0.78 -10.79
CA LEU A 40 -6.42 -1.81 -11.82
C LEU A 40 -7.68 -2.66 -11.60
N VAL A 41 -7.93 -3.09 -10.36
CA VAL A 41 -9.14 -3.84 -10.00
C VAL A 41 -10.38 -2.99 -10.25
N THR A 42 -10.41 -1.75 -9.75
CA THR A 42 -11.54 -0.84 -9.96
C THR A 42 -11.76 -0.52 -11.44
N ALA A 43 -10.70 -0.38 -12.23
CA ALA A 43 -10.82 -0.15 -13.68
C ALA A 43 -11.49 -1.34 -14.38
N LYS A 44 -11.19 -2.59 -13.97
CA LYS A 44 -11.89 -3.78 -14.48
C LYS A 44 -13.38 -3.73 -14.14
N GLU A 45 -13.74 -3.34 -12.92
CA GLU A 45 -15.13 -3.24 -12.47
C GLU A 45 -15.92 -2.14 -13.21
N PHE A 46 -15.27 -1.04 -13.60
CA PHE A 46 -15.92 0.09 -14.29
C PHE A 46 -16.00 -0.08 -15.82
N ILE A 47 -14.96 -0.62 -16.44
CA ILE A 47 -14.81 -0.67 -17.91
C ILE A 47 -15.21 -2.06 -18.44
N GLY A 48 -15.06 -3.11 -17.65
CA GLY A 48 -15.38 -4.49 -18.02
C GLY A 48 -16.64 -5.02 -17.34
N ALA A 49 -17.08 -6.21 -17.77
CA ALA A 49 -18.04 -7.00 -17.01
C ALA A 49 -17.28 -7.81 -15.95
N PRO A 50 -17.60 -7.70 -14.65
CA PRO A 50 -16.89 -8.44 -13.61
C PRO A 50 -17.15 -9.95 -13.67
N ILE A 51 -18.35 -10.32 -14.16
CA ILE A 51 -18.77 -11.70 -14.41
C ILE A 51 -19.68 -11.75 -15.64
N GLU A 52 -19.61 -12.87 -16.36
CA GLU A 52 -20.48 -13.19 -17.49
C GLU A 52 -21.28 -14.47 -17.18
N CYS A 53 -22.60 -14.34 -17.12
CA CYS A 53 -23.53 -15.41 -16.84
C CYS A 53 -24.28 -15.81 -18.12
N MET A 54 -24.42 -17.11 -18.35
CA MET A 54 -25.14 -17.67 -19.49
C MET A 54 -26.62 -17.89 -19.14
N SER A 55 -27.55 -17.33 -19.93
CA SER A 55 -28.99 -17.62 -19.84
C SER A 55 -29.65 -17.46 -21.20
N LYS A 56 -30.71 -18.26 -21.43
CA LYS A 56 -31.52 -18.21 -22.66
C LYS A 56 -32.72 -17.26 -22.57
N THR A 57 -33.09 -16.83 -21.35
CA THR A 57 -34.40 -16.16 -21.10
C THR A 57 -34.27 -14.74 -20.56
N ILE A 58 -33.16 -14.40 -19.90
CA ILE A 58 -32.99 -13.13 -19.18
C ILE A 58 -31.95 -12.26 -19.90
N PRO A 59 -32.15 -10.93 -20.00
CA PRO A 59 -31.13 -10.02 -20.52
C PRO A 59 -29.82 -10.13 -19.74
N GLY A 60 -28.71 -10.39 -20.45
CA GLY A 60 -27.42 -10.70 -19.84
C GLY A 60 -26.91 -9.62 -18.86
N LYS A 61 -27.16 -8.34 -19.11
CA LYS A 61 -26.72 -7.25 -18.22
C LYS A 61 -27.34 -7.34 -16.82
N ILE A 62 -28.64 -7.61 -16.73
CA ILE A 62 -29.36 -7.73 -15.46
C ILE A 62 -28.90 -9.00 -14.74
N LEU A 63 -28.76 -10.09 -15.48
CA LEU A 63 -28.31 -11.36 -14.94
C LEU A 63 -26.89 -11.26 -14.39
N ASN A 64 -25.96 -10.62 -15.09
CA ASN A 64 -24.59 -10.44 -14.65
C ASN A 64 -24.53 -9.63 -13.34
N THR A 65 -25.32 -8.55 -13.24
CA THR A 65 -25.42 -7.77 -11.99
C THR A 65 -25.98 -8.61 -10.86
N PHE A 66 -27.03 -9.40 -11.11
CA PHE A 66 -27.62 -10.28 -10.10
C PHE A 66 -26.61 -11.36 -9.64
N CYS A 67 -25.95 -12.05 -10.58
CA CYS A 67 -24.90 -13.02 -10.30
C CYS A 67 -23.76 -12.42 -9.47
N PHE A 68 -23.37 -11.18 -9.78
CA PHE A 68 -22.30 -10.49 -9.07
C PHE A 68 -22.69 -10.10 -7.64
N ILE A 69 -23.92 -9.62 -7.43
CA ILE A 69 -24.39 -9.18 -6.09
C ILE A 69 -24.72 -10.38 -5.21
N MET A 70 -25.41 -11.39 -5.73
CA MET A 70 -25.92 -12.53 -4.96
C MET A 70 -24.85 -13.55 -4.55
N SER A 71 -23.57 -13.24 -4.80
CA SER A 71 -22.44 -14.16 -4.70
C SER A 71 -22.57 -15.38 -5.62
N THR A 72 -21.45 -15.82 -6.17
CA THR A 72 -21.41 -17.06 -6.95
C THR A 72 -20.90 -18.19 -6.09
N PHE A 73 -21.17 -19.42 -6.53
CA PHE A 73 -20.67 -20.60 -5.87
C PHE A 73 -20.01 -21.54 -6.86
N SER A 74 -19.10 -22.36 -6.34
CA SER A 74 -18.51 -23.48 -7.07
C SER A 74 -18.83 -24.78 -6.37
N VAL A 75 -18.98 -25.84 -7.17
CA VAL A 75 -19.26 -27.19 -6.73
C VAL A 75 -17.99 -28.03 -6.92
N PRO A 76 -17.28 -28.44 -5.86
CA PRO A 76 -16.02 -29.19 -5.94
C PRO A 76 -16.07 -30.43 -6.83
N LYS A 77 -17.20 -31.13 -6.86
CA LYS A 77 -17.47 -32.31 -7.70
C LYS A 77 -17.25 -32.09 -9.21
N HIS A 78 -17.25 -30.84 -9.67
CA HIS A 78 -17.03 -30.48 -11.08
C HIS A 78 -15.63 -29.90 -11.36
N TRP A 79 -14.66 -29.97 -10.45
CA TRP A 79 -13.30 -29.45 -10.70
C TRP A 79 -12.52 -30.31 -11.71
N ASP A 80 -12.61 -31.64 -11.60
CA ASP A 80 -11.84 -32.57 -12.44
C ASP A 80 -12.61 -33.05 -13.68
N LYS A 81 -13.83 -32.53 -13.91
CA LYS A 81 -14.67 -32.94 -15.04
C LYS A 81 -14.22 -32.26 -16.34
N PRO A 82 -14.29 -32.97 -17.48
CA PRO A 82 -13.97 -32.39 -18.77
C PRO A 82 -14.96 -31.27 -19.13
N LEU A 83 -14.43 -30.19 -19.71
CA LEU A 83 -15.21 -29.05 -20.20
C LEU A 83 -16.23 -29.50 -21.25
N GLY A 84 -17.46 -29.00 -21.16
CA GLY A 84 -18.51 -29.23 -22.16
C GLY A 84 -19.59 -30.24 -21.78
N ASP A 85 -19.39 -31.08 -20.76
CA ASP A 85 -20.41 -32.03 -20.25
C ASP A 85 -21.26 -31.39 -19.14
N GLY A 86 -21.95 -30.29 -19.46
CA GLY A 86 -22.72 -29.50 -18.47
C GLY A 86 -21.88 -28.68 -17.48
N VAL A 87 -20.55 -28.72 -17.62
CA VAL A 87 -19.58 -27.93 -16.86
C VAL A 87 -19.03 -26.82 -17.77
N ALA A 88 -19.32 -25.58 -17.42
CA ALA A 88 -18.88 -24.40 -18.19
C ALA A 88 -17.42 -24.01 -17.90
N TYR A 89 -16.98 -24.26 -16.67
CA TYR A 89 -15.63 -24.01 -16.16
C TYR A 89 -15.42 -24.92 -14.95
N PRO A 90 -14.18 -25.32 -14.57
CA PRO A 90 -13.94 -26.15 -13.39
C PRO A 90 -14.69 -25.64 -12.16
N GLY A 91 -15.54 -26.49 -11.58
CA GLY A 91 -16.37 -26.17 -10.42
C GLY A 91 -17.64 -25.37 -10.71
N VAL A 92 -17.94 -25.03 -11.98
CA VAL A 92 -19.15 -24.29 -12.39
C VAL A 92 -20.06 -25.22 -13.20
N GLY A 93 -21.08 -25.77 -12.53
CA GLY A 93 -22.05 -26.71 -13.11
C GLY A 93 -23.28 -26.88 -12.21
N HIS A 94 -24.17 -27.80 -12.60
CA HIS A 94 -25.40 -28.08 -11.84
C HIS A 94 -25.08 -28.64 -10.44
N SER A 95 -25.66 -28.06 -9.39
CA SER A 95 -25.53 -28.54 -8.02
C SER A 95 -26.72 -29.42 -7.61
N GLU A 96 -26.44 -30.58 -7.02
CA GLU A 96 -27.43 -31.40 -6.34
C GLU A 96 -27.56 -30.96 -4.85
N PRO A 97 -28.69 -31.25 -4.16
CA PRO A 97 -28.90 -30.81 -2.78
C PRO A 97 -27.87 -31.32 -1.77
N ASP A 98 -27.20 -32.43 -2.07
CA ASP A 98 -26.18 -33.07 -1.24
C ASP A 98 -24.75 -32.69 -1.64
N ASP A 99 -24.60 -31.87 -2.70
CA ASP A 99 -23.28 -31.44 -3.15
C ASP A 99 -22.71 -30.36 -2.22
N GLU A 100 -21.40 -30.43 -1.96
CA GLU A 100 -20.68 -29.37 -1.28
C GLU A 100 -20.65 -28.10 -2.13
N ILE A 101 -20.86 -26.94 -1.50
CA ILE A 101 -20.95 -25.64 -2.17
C ILE A 101 -19.93 -24.68 -1.55
N VAL A 102 -19.08 -24.09 -2.38
CA VAL A 102 -18.09 -23.08 -1.98
C VAL A 102 -18.52 -21.72 -2.51
N TYR A 103 -18.82 -20.78 -1.60
CA TYR A 103 -19.26 -19.42 -1.96
C TYR A 103 -18.09 -18.45 -2.16
N HIS A 104 -18.19 -17.61 -3.19
CA HIS A 104 -17.17 -16.63 -3.58
C HIS A 104 -17.67 -15.19 -3.45
N ALA A 105 -17.82 -14.72 -2.21
CA ALA A 105 -18.24 -13.34 -1.93
C ALA A 105 -17.06 -12.34 -1.82
N TYR A 106 -15.82 -12.81 -1.84
CA TYR A 106 -14.66 -11.97 -1.53
C TYR A 106 -14.33 -10.92 -2.60
N TYR A 107 -14.68 -11.17 -3.87
CA TYR A 107 -14.38 -10.27 -5.00
C TYR A 107 -14.91 -8.84 -4.78
N GLN A 108 -16.06 -8.71 -4.11
CA GLN A 108 -16.67 -7.43 -3.79
C GLN A 108 -15.81 -6.60 -2.80
N TRP A 109 -15.06 -7.27 -1.93
CA TRP A 109 -14.30 -6.64 -0.84
C TRP A 109 -12.85 -6.36 -1.17
N VAL A 110 -12.28 -7.06 -2.15
CA VAL A 110 -10.88 -6.88 -2.60
C VAL A 110 -10.50 -5.40 -2.81
N PRO A 111 -11.25 -4.58 -3.59
CA PRO A 111 -10.84 -3.19 -3.82
C PRO A 111 -10.84 -2.35 -2.52
N PHE A 112 -11.80 -2.58 -1.61
CA PHE A 112 -11.86 -1.87 -0.34
C PHE A 112 -10.70 -2.24 0.59
N VAL A 113 -10.36 -3.52 0.65
CA VAL A 113 -9.24 -4.02 1.47
C VAL A 113 -7.91 -3.48 0.93
N LEU A 114 -7.71 -3.41 -0.38
CA LEU A 114 -6.49 -2.85 -0.97
C LEU A 114 -6.30 -1.36 -0.63
N VAL A 115 -7.37 -0.57 -0.68
CA VAL A 115 -7.33 0.84 -0.26
C VAL A 115 -7.05 0.96 1.23
N LEU A 116 -7.71 0.15 2.07
CA LEU A 116 -7.47 0.13 3.51
C LEU A 116 -6.01 -0.24 3.83
N GLN A 117 -5.46 -1.25 3.16
CA GLN A 117 -4.06 -1.64 3.29
C GLN A 117 -3.12 -0.50 2.90
N ALA A 118 -3.36 0.18 1.77
CA ALA A 118 -2.58 1.35 1.39
C ALA A 118 -2.56 2.40 2.51
N ILE A 119 -3.73 2.73 3.07
CA ILE A 119 -3.85 3.70 4.18
C ILE A 119 -3.03 3.21 5.39
N MET A 120 -3.19 1.96 5.81
CA MET A 120 -2.48 1.41 6.96
C MET A 120 -0.95 1.44 6.82
N PHE A 121 -0.41 1.29 5.62
CA PHE A 121 1.04 1.42 5.38
C PHE A 121 1.54 2.87 5.39
N TYR A 122 0.68 3.84 5.05
CA TYR A 122 1.06 5.25 5.02
C TYR A 122 0.88 5.95 6.38
N VAL A 123 -0.15 5.58 7.14
CA VAL A 123 -0.54 6.22 8.41
C VAL A 123 0.60 6.26 9.43
N PRO A 124 1.36 5.18 9.72
CA PRO A 124 2.44 5.23 10.71
C PRO A 124 3.49 6.29 10.38
N ARG A 125 3.84 6.43 9.09
CA ARG A 125 4.79 7.44 8.63
C ARG A 125 4.23 8.86 8.76
N TYR A 126 2.95 9.02 8.43
CA TYR A 126 2.26 10.30 8.55
C TYR A 126 2.18 10.76 10.02
N LEU A 127 1.78 9.87 10.92
CA LEU A 127 1.72 10.12 12.36
C LEU A 127 3.11 10.45 12.91
N TRP A 128 4.13 9.65 12.61
CA TRP A 128 5.51 9.91 13.02
C TRP A 128 5.96 11.31 12.61
N LYS A 129 5.76 11.67 11.35
CA LYS A 129 6.19 12.98 10.82
C LYS A 129 5.48 14.15 11.49
N ASN A 130 4.20 13.99 11.81
CA ASN A 130 3.42 15.01 12.51
C ASN A 130 3.83 15.16 13.97
N MET A 131 4.16 14.05 14.64
CA MET A 131 4.64 14.06 16.03
C MET A 131 6.07 14.61 16.13
N GLU A 132 6.96 14.22 15.21
CA GLU A 132 8.38 14.60 15.21
C GLU A 132 8.61 16.11 14.99
N GLY A 133 7.69 16.79 14.30
CA GLY A 133 7.72 18.24 14.15
C GLY A 133 8.95 18.80 13.41
N GLY A 134 9.73 17.96 12.73
CA GLY A 134 10.93 18.36 11.98
C GLY A 134 12.19 18.58 12.82
N LEU A 135 12.20 18.16 14.09
CA LEU A 135 13.36 18.28 14.98
C LEU A 135 14.59 17.55 14.42
N PHE A 136 14.45 16.26 14.09
CA PHE A 136 15.57 15.46 13.58
C PHE A 136 16.08 15.95 12.22
N VAL A 137 15.19 16.38 11.32
CA VAL A 137 15.58 16.97 10.03
C VAL A 137 16.45 18.21 10.25
N THR A 138 16.10 19.05 11.22
CA THR A 138 16.85 20.27 11.55
C THR A 138 18.20 19.95 12.19
N ILE A 139 18.25 18.98 13.10
CA ILE A 139 19.50 18.52 13.74
C ILE A 139 20.45 17.95 12.69
N LEU A 140 19.96 17.05 11.83
CA LEU A 140 20.79 16.43 10.79
C LEU A 140 21.25 17.44 9.74
N ALA A 141 20.39 18.39 9.33
CA ALA A 141 20.79 19.46 8.42
C ALA A 141 21.87 20.37 9.05
N GLY A 142 21.81 20.59 10.36
CA GLY A 142 22.82 21.35 11.11
C GLY A 142 24.15 20.60 11.36
N LEU A 143 24.19 19.30 11.04
CA LEU A 143 25.35 18.40 11.17
C LEU A 143 25.98 18.03 9.81
N ASP A 144 25.42 18.50 8.70
CA ASP A 144 25.84 18.10 7.36
C ASP A 144 27.33 18.45 7.09
N LYS A 145 28.05 17.52 6.46
CA LYS A 145 29.51 17.56 6.30
C LYS A 145 29.98 18.72 5.41
N MET A 146 29.11 19.25 4.55
CA MET A 146 29.46 20.35 3.64
C MET A 146 29.57 21.72 4.32
N THR A 147 29.10 21.87 5.57
CA THR A 147 29.03 23.19 6.24
C THR A 147 29.93 23.33 7.48
N LEU A 148 30.62 22.28 7.93
CA LEU A 148 31.33 22.31 9.22
C LEU A 148 32.79 21.85 9.17
N ASP A 149 33.66 22.67 9.77
CA ASP A 149 35.04 22.34 10.10
C ASP A 149 35.14 21.17 11.09
N GLU A 150 36.23 20.40 11.03
CA GLU A 150 36.37 19.15 11.77
C GLU A 150 36.32 19.33 13.30
N SER A 151 36.88 20.44 13.78
CA SER A 151 36.89 20.82 15.20
C SER A 151 35.49 21.19 15.71
N SER A 152 34.70 21.86 14.86
CA SER A 152 33.33 22.29 15.15
C SER A 152 32.35 21.11 15.14
N ARG A 153 32.60 20.10 14.30
CA ARG A 153 31.83 18.85 14.25
C ARG A 153 31.88 18.10 15.58
N HIS A 154 33.07 17.94 16.16
CA HIS A 154 33.25 17.23 17.43
C HIS A 154 32.48 17.90 18.58
N LYS A 155 32.48 19.23 18.63
CA LYS A 155 31.71 20.00 19.63
C LYS A 155 30.20 19.80 19.46
N LYS A 156 29.67 19.91 18.24
CA LYS A 156 28.24 19.70 17.96
C LYS A 156 27.79 18.27 18.23
N HIS A 157 28.59 17.27 17.87
CA HIS A 157 28.33 15.87 18.21
C HIS A 157 28.25 15.65 19.72
N LYS A 158 29.18 16.24 20.50
CA LYS A 158 29.19 16.13 21.96
C LYS A 158 27.95 16.78 22.60
N VAL A 159 27.57 17.97 22.12
CA VAL A 159 26.35 18.67 22.58
C VAL A 159 25.10 17.87 22.23
N LEU A 160 25.03 17.28 21.02
CA LEU A 160 23.91 16.44 20.62
C LEU A 160 23.81 15.16 21.45
N ALA A 161 24.93 14.49 21.69
CA ALA A 161 24.98 13.30 22.54
C ALA A 161 24.54 13.62 23.97
N GLN A 162 24.99 14.75 24.53
CA GLN A 162 24.54 15.22 25.85
C GLN A 162 23.05 15.55 25.87
N TYR A 163 22.53 16.17 24.81
CA TYR A 163 21.10 16.44 24.68
C TYR A 163 20.27 15.16 24.61
N MET A 164 20.68 14.18 23.80
CA MET A 164 20.00 12.88 23.67
C MET A 164 20.02 12.09 24.99
N ILE A 165 21.14 12.08 25.72
CA ILE A 165 21.23 11.43 27.02
C ILE A 165 20.32 12.13 28.04
N LYS A 166 20.30 13.47 28.04
CA LYS A 166 19.49 14.28 28.96
C LYS A 166 17.99 14.16 28.70
N HIS A 167 17.58 13.96 27.45
CA HIS A 167 16.17 13.90 27.03
C HIS A 167 15.70 12.51 26.59
N LEU A 168 16.49 11.45 26.86
CA LEU A 168 16.24 10.07 26.41
C LEU A 168 14.85 9.54 26.79
N HIS A 169 14.31 10.00 27.92
CA HIS A 169 12.99 9.59 28.43
C HIS A 169 11.89 10.64 28.22
N MET A 170 12.22 11.88 27.83
CA MET A 170 11.23 12.97 27.65
C MET A 170 10.54 12.90 26.28
N HIS A 171 11.17 12.24 25.33
CA HIS A 171 10.63 12.05 23.99
C HIS A 171 9.78 10.78 23.85
N MET A 172 9.60 9.94 24.88
CA MET A 172 8.88 8.65 24.79
C MET A 172 7.40 8.72 24.34
N ASN A 173 6.83 9.90 24.11
CA ASN A 173 5.47 10.04 23.55
C ASN A 173 5.27 9.37 22.17
N TRP A 174 6.34 9.01 21.45
CA TRP A 174 6.22 8.19 20.22
C TRP A 174 6.11 6.67 20.45
N ALA A 175 6.45 6.18 21.65
CA ALA A 175 6.39 4.75 21.99
C ALA A 175 5.16 4.37 22.83
N ILE A 176 4.47 5.37 23.40
CA ILE A 176 3.26 5.16 24.19
C ILE A 176 2.19 6.15 23.69
N ARG A 177 1.56 5.80 22.57
CA ARG A 177 0.13 6.03 22.32
C ARG A 177 -0.35 5.16 21.18
#